data_AF-A0A8B6Y819-F1
#
_entry.id   AF-A0A8B6Y819-F1
#
_cell.length_a   1.000
_cell.length_b   1.000
_cell.length_c   1.000
_cell.angle_alpha   90.00
_cell.angle_beta   90.00
_cell.angle_gamma   90.00
#
_symmetry.space_group_name_H-M   'P 1'
#
loop_
_entity.id
_entity.type
_entity.pdbx_description
1 polymer ?
#
loop_
_entity_poly.entity_id
_entity_poly.type
_entity_poly.pdbx_seq_one_letter_code
_entity_poly.pdbx_strand_id
1 'polypeptide(L)'
;MDKVKVNTSLLCKIRRKRKIKYENRIFLNDWTEKYAFIERNNKPMCLICNIELAHNKTCNETKHKQFSEEYPLCSNYRKNKIELLKTKNKNQQLNISSYSQESINTTEASFVIAWNIARGKHPYTDGEFVKQNISDVLSVLDPTITKRLKDCEAFSLAVDESTDIQDKPQMAVFVRYVTSDVIVKEELLDLVELKDTTRGVDIKEALDKALLKAHVPINKLVSVAADGASAMAGKHLGLIGLLKSDPKYPEFIPIHCQMQKITDSLETL
;
A
#
# COMPACT_ATOMS: atom_id res chain seq x y z
N MET A 1 -73.20 -14.53 -63.27
CA MET A 1 -71.76 -14.23 -63.32
C MET A 1 -71.23 -14.26 -61.90
N ASP A 2 -71.01 -15.50 -61.45
CA ASP A 2 -70.48 -15.88 -60.15
C ASP A 2 -68.97 -15.70 -60.09
N LYS A 3 -68.45 -15.28 -58.93
CA LYS A 3 -67.19 -15.83 -58.40
C LYS A 3 -67.24 -15.86 -56.87
N VAL A 4 -67.47 -17.06 -56.33
CA VAL A 4 -67.18 -17.43 -54.95
C VAL A 4 -66.10 -18.51 -54.95
N LYS A 5 -65.07 -18.28 -54.12
CA LYS A 5 -64.05 -19.20 -53.53
C LYS A 5 -63.02 -19.84 -54.47
N VAL A 6 -61.73 -19.79 -54.09
CA VAL A 6 -60.99 -20.88 -53.40
C VAL A 6 -59.63 -20.36 -52.88
N ASN A 7 -59.23 -20.97 -51.77
CA ASN A 7 -58.10 -20.81 -50.85
C ASN A 7 -56.70 -20.90 -51.49
N THR A 8 -55.75 -20.07 -51.05
CA THR A 8 -54.31 -20.18 -51.36
C THR A 8 -53.51 -20.43 -50.09
N SER A 9 -53.65 -21.62 -49.51
CA SER A 9 -52.59 -22.22 -48.72
C SER A 9 -51.47 -22.70 -49.66
N LEU A 10 -50.22 -22.52 -49.21
CA LEU A 10 -48.95 -22.86 -49.87
C LEU A 10 -48.40 -21.85 -50.90
N LEU A 11 -47.75 -20.80 -50.39
CA LEU A 11 -46.35 -20.54 -50.74
C LEU A 11 -45.63 -20.00 -49.49
N CYS A 12 -45.23 -20.93 -48.64
CA CYS A 12 -44.22 -20.71 -47.62
C CYS A 12 -42.93 -20.21 -48.30
N LYS A 13 -42.42 -19.04 -47.88
CA LYS A 13 -40.98 -18.78 -47.80
C LYS A 13 -40.74 -17.65 -46.78
N ILE A 14 -40.60 -18.09 -45.53
CA ILE A 14 -39.60 -17.59 -44.58
C ILE A 14 -39.45 -16.06 -44.60
N ARG A 15 -40.20 -15.36 -43.73
CA ARG A 15 -39.71 -14.10 -43.18
C ARG A 15 -38.38 -14.41 -42.52
N ARG A 16 -37.27 -14.19 -43.22
CA ARG A 16 -35.93 -14.20 -42.62
C ARG A 16 -36.00 -13.19 -41.47
N LYS A 17 -36.08 -13.67 -40.23
CA LYS A 17 -35.64 -12.90 -39.07
C LYS A 17 -34.26 -12.36 -39.46
N ARG A 18 -34.12 -11.03 -39.52
CA ARG A 18 -32.85 -10.37 -39.86
C ARG A 18 -31.79 -10.97 -38.94
N LYS A 19 -30.90 -11.81 -39.47
CA LYS A 19 -29.71 -12.25 -38.75
C LYS A 19 -28.79 -11.04 -38.74
N ILE A 20 -28.76 -10.34 -37.61
CA ILE A 20 -27.78 -9.29 -37.29
C ILE A 20 -26.41 -9.95 -37.33
N LYS A 21 -25.75 -9.85 -38.49
CA LYS A 21 -24.48 -10.48 -38.77
C LYS A 21 -23.41 -9.40 -38.71
N TYR A 22 -22.57 -9.51 -37.68
CA TYR A 22 -21.17 -9.10 -37.60
C TYR A 22 -20.74 -7.65 -37.32
N GLU A 23 -21.57 -6.60 -37.37
CA GLU A 23 -21.03 -5.24 -37.15
C GLU A 23 -21.11 -4.68 -35.70
N ASN A 24 -21.93 -5.23 -34.81
CA ASN A 24 -22.22 -4.62 -33.49
C ASN A 24 -21.70 -5.40 -32.27
N ARG A 25 -20.51 -6.00 -32.33
CA ARG A 25 -19.91 -6.69 -31.16
C ARG A 25 -18.61 -6.08 -30.66
N ILE A 26 -18.03 -5.14 -31.38
CA ILE A 26 -16.77 -4.49 -31.01
C ILE A 26 -17.11 -3.13 -30.40
N PHE A 27 -16.49 -2.78 -29.28
CA PHE A 27 -16.63 -1.47 -28.67
C PHE A 27 -16.02 -0.41 -29.59
N LEU A 28 -16.76 0.67 -29.87
CA LEU A 28 -16.25 1.78 -30.69
C LEU A 28 -15.82 2.92 -29.77
N ASN A 29 -14.63 3.47 -30.00
CA ASN A 29 -14.08 4.58 -29.19
C ASN A 29 -15.02 5.80 -29.13
N ASP A 30 -15.72 6.06 -30.23
CA ASP A 30 -16.78 7.07 -30.35
C ASP A 30 -17.89 6.95 -29.31
N TRP A 31 -18.13 5.77 -28.74
CA TRP A 31 -19.16 5.56 -27.71
C TRP A 31 -18.80 6.23 -26.39
N THR A 32 -17.51 6.48 -26.16
CA THR A 32 -17.05 7.24 -25.00
C THR A 32 -17.57 8.66 -25.08
N GLU A 33 -17.43 9.32 -26.24
CA GLU A 33 -17.89 10.69 -26.43
C GLU A 33 -19.42 10.75 -26.64
N LYS A 34 -19.99 9.84 -27.43
CA LYS A 34 -21.42 9.84 -27.77
C LYS A 34 -22.31 9.40 -26.62
N TYR A 35 -21.89 8.43 -25.82
CA TYR A 35 -22.76 7.75 -24.86
C TYR A 35 -22.17 7.62 -23.45
N ALA A 36 -20.97 8.16 -23.20
CA ALA A 36 -20.26 8.02 -21.93
C ALA A 36 -20.07 6.55 -21.52
N PHE A 37 -19.74 5.68 -22.47
CA PHE A 37 -19.36 4.29 -22.20
C PHE A 37 -17.85 4.11 -22.27
N ILE A 38 -17.32 3.14 -21.53
CA ILE A 38 -15.93 2.66 -21.63
C ILE A 38 -15.93 1.14 -21.81
N GLU A 39 -14.85 0.61 -22.37
CA GLU A 39 -14.64 -0.84 -22.45
C GLU A 39 -13.97 -1.35 -21.18
N ARG A 40 -14.57 -2.37 -20.55
CA ARG A 40 -14.01 -3.09 -19.40
C ARG A 40 -14.20 -4.60 -19.62
N ASN A 41 -13.13 -5.37 -19.59
CA ASN A 41 -13.14 -6.83 -19.82
C ASN A 41 -13.91 -7.25 -21.10
N ASN A 42 -13.67 -6.55 -22.21
CA ASN A 42 -14.36 -6.73 -23.51
C ASN A 42 -15.88 -6.50 -23.48
N LYS A 43 -16.35 -5.69 -22.53
CA LYS A 43 -17.77 -5.32 -22.40
C LYS A 43 -17.95 -3.82 -22.17
N PRO A 44 -19.03 -3.22 -22.69
CA PRO A 44 -19.33 -1.81 -22.49
C PRO A 44 -19.86 -1.55 -21.07
N MET A 45 -19.26 -0.58 -20.40
CA MET A 45 -19.66 -0.09 -19.07
C MET A 45 -20.08 1.37 -19.16
N CYS A 46 -21.24 1.71 -18.61
CA CYS A 46 -21.75 3.08 -18.58
C CYS A 46 -21.10 3.87 -17.44
N LEU A 47 -20.48 5.03 -17.73
CA LEU A 47 -19.87 5.89 -16.72
C LEU A 47 -20.87 6.67 -15.84
N ILE A 48 -22.13 6.77 -16.26
CA ILE A 48 -23.17 7.54 -15.56
C ILE A 48 -23.81 6.70 -14.44
N CYS A 49 -24.23 5.47 -14.76
CA CYS A 49 -24.88 4.56 -13.82
C CYS A 49 -24.00 3.42 -13.32
N ASN A 50 -22.78 3.29 -13.83
CA ASN A 50 -21.83 2.22 -13.47
C ASN A 50 -22.35 0.79 -13.75
N ILE A 51 -23.23 0.65 -14.75
CA ILE A 51 -23.80 -0.65 -15.16
C ILE A 51 -23.02 -1.20 -16.37
N GLU A 52 -22.64 -2.47 -16.28
CA GLU A 52 -22.03 -3.26 -17.36
C GLU A 52 -23.11 -3.91 -18.23
N LEU A 53 -23.01 -3.82 -19.55
CA LEU A 53 -23.98 -4.44 -20.45
C LEU A 53 -23.41 -5.72 -21.06
N ALA A 54 -24.25 -6.76 -21.15
CA ALA A 54 -23.88 -8.04 -21.73
C ALA A 54 -23.54 -7.96 -23.24
N HIS A 55 -24.07 -6.96 -23.94
CA HIS A 55 -23.89 -6.80 -25.38
C HIS A 55 -23.77 -5.31 -25.79
N ASN A 56 -22.93 -5.05 -26.80
CA ASN A 56 -22.83 -3.76 -27.48
C ASN A 56 -24.12 -3.47 -28.27
N LYS A 57 -25.11 -2.87 -27.63
CA LYS A 57 -26.34 -2.39 -28.28
C LYS A 57 -26.46 -0.88 -28.10
N THR A 58 -26.75 -0.17 -29.18
CA THR A 58 -26.99 1.29 -29.24
C THR A 58 -28.30 1.75 -28.56
N CYS A 59 -28.92 0.93 -27.70
CA CYS A 59 -30.25 1.20 -27.13
C CYS A 59 -30.22 2.03 -25.83
N ASN A 60 -29.16 2.79 -25.54
CA ASN A 60 -29.01 3.48 -24.24
C ASN A 60 -29.32 4.98 -24.25
N GLU A 61 -29.67 5.56 -25.41
CA GLU A 61 -30.07 6.97 -25.51
C GLU A 61 -31.29 7.29 -24.63
N THR A 62 -32.14 6.30 -24.33
CA THR A 62 -33.35 6.49 -23.52
C THR A 62 -33.09 6.55 -22.02
N LYS A 63 -32.03 5.91 -21.50
CA LYS A 63 -31.77 5.83 -20.05
C LYS A 63 -31.06 7.06 -19.49
N HIS A 64 -30.29 7.77 -20.31
CA HIS A 64 -29.53 8.95 -19.91
C HIS A 64 -29.79 10.13 -20.85
N LYS A 65 -31.02 10.27 -21.34
CA LYS A 65 -31.42 11.35 -22.25
C LYS A 65 -31.09 12.73 -21.68
N GLN A 66 -31.34 12.92 -20.38
CA GLN A 66 -31.02 14.15 -19.64
C GLN A 66 -29.53 14.51 -19.71
N PHE A 67 -28.62 13.53 -19.71
CA PHE A 67 -27.18 13.79 -19.82
C PHE A 67 -26.80 14.30 -21.21
N SER A 68 -27.44 13.80 -22.26
CA SER A 68 -27.22 14.28 -23.63
C SER A 68 -27.83 15.66 -23.87
N GLU A 69 -28.91 15.99 -23.17
CA GLU A 69 -29.55 17.32 -23.19
C GLU A 69 -28.72 18.36 -22.41
N GLU A 70 -28.20 18.00 -21.22
CA GLU A 70 -27.41 18.89 -20.36
C GLU A 70 -25.95 19.08 -20.88
N TYR A 71 -25.38 18.07 -21.53
CA TYR A 71 -24.02 18.10 -22.06
C TYR A 71 -24.02 17.79 -23.57
N PRO A 72 -24.22 18.79 -24.45
CA PRO A 72 -24.27 18.59 -25.89
C PRO A 72 -22.98 18.00 -26.47
N LEU A 73 -23.11 17.26 -27.57
CA LEU A 73 -21.98 16.67 -28.30
C LEU A 73 -21.00 17.76 -28.76
N CYS A 74 -19.71 17.42 -28.80
CA CYS A 74 -18.61 18.32 -29.16
C CYS A 74 -18.41 19.54 -28.23
N SER A 75 -19.11 19.64 -27.10
CA SER A 75 -18.86 20.71 -26.12
C SER A 75 -17.67 20.41 -25.20
N ASN A 76 -16.91 21.44 -24.83
CA ASN A 76 -15.83 21.32 -23.85
C ASN A 76 -16.36 20.86 -22.48
N TYR A 77 -17.59 21.26 -22.12
CA TYR A 77 -18.27 20.83 -20.91
C TYR A 77 -18.48 19.31 -20.86
N ARG A 78 -18.89 18.71 -21.98
CA ARG A 78 -19.08 17.25 -22.08
C ARG A 78 -17.76 16.49 -21.93
N LYS A 79 -16.70 16.97 -22.58
CA LYS A 79 -15.35 16.37 -22.46
C LYS A 79 -14.87 16.39 -21.01
N ASN A 80 -14.97 17.54 -20.34
CA ASN A 80 -14.60 17.69 -18.93
C ASN A 80 -15.44 16.77 -18.03
N LYS A 81 -16.75 16.66 -18.28
CA LYS A 81 -17.63 15.79 -17.50
C LYS A 81 -17.30 14.31 -17.68
N ILE A 82 -17.01 13.87 -18.90
CA ILE A 82 -16.61 12.49 -19.18
C ILE A 82 -15.28 12.17 -18.49
N GLU A 83 -14.30 13.07 -18.52
CA GLU A 83 -13.03 12.90 -17.80
C GLU A 83 -13.24 12.82 -16.28
N LEU A 84 -14.10 13.67 -15.70
CA LEU A 84 -14.46 13.57 -14.28
C LEU A 84 -15.10 12.22 -13.94
N LEU A 85 -15.99 11.70 -14.80
CA LEU A 85 -16.62 10.41 -14.59
C LEU A 85 -15.62 9.24 -14.73
N LYS A 86 -14.65 9.33 -15.65
CA LYS A 86 -13.56 8.35 -15.76
C LYS A 86 -12.70 8.34 -14.51
N THR A 87 -12.32 9.51 -13.99
CA THR A 87 -11.53 9.63 -12.76
C THR A 87 -12.30 9.09 -11.56
N LYS A 88 -13.60 9.40 -11.44
CA LYS A 88 -14.46 8.84 -10.40
C LYS A 88 -14.58 7.32 -10.48
N ASN A 89 -14.70 6.76 -11.68
CA ASN A 89 -14.76 5.31 -11.89
C ASN A 89 -13.44 4.62 -11.51
N LYS A 90 -12.30 5.20 -11.88
CA LYS A 90 -10.97 4.71 -11.48
C LYS A 90 -10.80 4.72 -9.96
N ASN A 91 -11.17 5.81 -9.29
CA ASN A 91 -11.06 5.94 -7.84
C ASN A 91 -11.96 4.94 -7.09
N GLN A 92 -13.15 4.63 -7.62
CA GLN A 92 -14.01 3.58 -7.05
C GLN A 92 -13.40 2.17 -7.15
N GLN A 93 -12.55 1.90 -8.15
CA GLN A 93 -11.87 0.61 -8.27
C GLN A 93 -10.71 0.47 -7.28
N LEU A 94 -9.94 1.55 -7.07
CA LEU A 94 -8.81 1.58 -6.13
C LEU A 94 -9.22 1.25 -4.69
N ASN A 95 -10.40 1.72 -4.27
CA ASN A 95 -10.94 1.46 -2.93
C ASN A 95 -11.39 0.01 -2.68
N ILE A 96 -11.64 -0.78 -3.74
CA ILE A 96 -12.02 -2.20 -3.62
C ILE A 96 -10.77 -3.08 -3.60
N SER A 97 -9.74 -2.72 -4.38
CA SER A 97 -8.45 -3.46 -4.39
C SER A 97 -7.69 -3.34 -3.07
N SER A 98 -7.75 -2.19 -2.39
CA SER A 98 -7.10 -2.00 -1.10
C SER A 98 -7.67 -2.91 -0.01
N TYR A 99 -8.99 -3.05 0.06
CA TYR A 99 -9.68 -3.95 1.00
C TYR A 99 -9.37 -5.43 0.73
N SER A 100 -9.25 -5.82 -0.54
CA SER A 100 -8.85 -7.19 -0.88
C SER A 100 -7.40 -7.50 -0.52
N GLN A 101 -6.50 -6.52 -0.57
CA GLN A 101 -5.07 -6.74 -0.28
C GLN A 101 -4.83 -6.98 1.22
N GLU A 102 -5.50 -6.23 2.10
CA GLU A 102 -5.39 -6.38 3.56
C GLU A 102 -5.90 -7.75 4.03
N SER A 103 -6.98 -8.24 3.42
CA SER A 103 -7.51 -9.59 3.65
C SER A 103 -6.59 -10.71 3.14
N ILE A 104 -5.91 -10.50 2.00
CA ILE A 104 -4.94 -11.46 1.44
C ILE A 104 -3.71 -11.57 2.35
N ASN A 105 -3.14 -10.42 2.74
CA ASN A 105 -1.97 -10.36 3.61
C ASN A 105 -2.23 -11.04 4.96
N THR A 106 -3.41 -10.83 5.55
CA THR A 106 -3.81 -11.46 6.83
C THR A 106 -3.91 -12.98 6.71
N THR A 107 -4.40 -13.47 5.57
CA THR A 107 -4.50 -14.91 5.30
C THR A 107 -3.13 -15.55 5.12
N GLU A 108 -2.24 -14.86 4.40
CA GLU A 108 -0.85 -15.30 4.17
C GLU A 108 -0.04 -15.31 5.48
N ALA A 109 -0.20 -14.29 6.32
CA ALA A 109 0.43 -14.21 7.63
C ALA A 109 0.00 -15.37 8.55
N SER A 110 -1.30 -15.70 8.54
CA SER A 110 -1.84 -16.84 9.28
C SER A 110 -1.23 -18.17 8.81
N PHE A 111 -0.95 -18.29 7.50
CA PHE A 111 -0.32 -19.47 6.93
C PHE A 111 1.15 -19.60 7.32
N VAL A 112 1.90 -18.49 7.33
CA VAL A 112 3.30 -18.45 7.80
C VAL A 112 3.40 -18.90 9.26
N ILE A 113 2.53 -18.39 10.15
CA ILE A 113 2.46 -18.82 11.55
C ILE A 113 2.19 -20.32 11.64
N ALA A 114 1.16 -20.80 10.94
CA ALA A 114 0.79 -22.21 10.96
C ALA A 114 1.94 -23.12 10.47
N TRP A 115 2.66 -22.70 9.43
CA TRP A 115 3.80 -23.44 8.88
C TRP A 115 5.01 -23.45 9.82
N ASN A 116 5.33 -22.32 10.44
CA ASN A 116 6.42 -22.22 11.41
C ASN A 116 6.13 -23.06 12.67
N ILE A 117 4.88 -23.08 13.14
CA ILE A 117 4.45 -23.95 14.25
C ILE A 117 4.60 -25.43 13.87
N ALA A 118 4.12 -25.81 12.68
CA ALA A 118 4.21 -27.19 12.19
C ALA A 118 5.66 -27.66 12.04
N ARG A 119 6.58 -26.76 11.66
CA ARG A 119 8.00 -27.05 11.53
C ARG A 119 8.76 -27.04 12.86
N GLY A 120 8.46 -26.09 13.74
CA GLY A 120 9.23 -25.81 14.94
C GLY A 120 9.01 -26.81 16.06
N LYS A 121 7.79 -27.33 16.28
CA LYS A 121 7.43 -28.09 17.50
C LYS A 121 7.87 -27.39 18.82
N HIS A 122 8.14 -26.09 18.78
CA HIS A 122 8.53 -25.31 19.95
C HIS A 122 7.28 -24.81 20.68
N PRO A 123 7.25 -24.86 22.03
CA PRO A 123 6.15 -24.27 22.79
C PRO A 123 6.18 -22.74 22.66
N TYR A 124 5.00 -22.12 22.70
CA TYR A 124 4.80 -20.67 22.54
C TYR A 124 5.48 -19.81 23.63
N THR A 125 6.06 -20.45 24.65
CA THR A 125 6.83 -19.82 25.73
C THR A 125 8.28 -19.52 25.33
N ASP A 126 8.74 -20.02 24.19
CA ASP A 126 10.07 -19.75 23.65
C ASP A 126 10.10 -18.37 22.99
N GLY A 127 10.72 -17.40 23.68
CA GLY A 127 10.77 -16.01 23.24
C GLY A 127 11.45 -15.81 21.88
N GLU A 128 12.45 -16.64 21.56
CA GLU A 128 13.15 -16.57 20.27
C GLU A 128 12.27 -17.10 19.13
N PHE A 129 11.50 -18.16 19.41
CA PHE A 129 10.51 -18.68 18.47
C PHE A 129 9.40 -17.66 18.21
N VAL A 130 8.90 -16.98 19.25
CA VAL A 130 7.88 -15.93 19.11
C VAL A 130 8.43 -14.73 18.32
N LYS A 131 9.66 -14.29 18.60
CA LYS A 131 10.34 -13.21 17.88
C LYS A 131 10.47 -13.51 16.39
N GLN A 132 10.94 -14.71 16.03
CA GLN A 132 11.07 -15.11 14.62
C GLN A 132 9.72 -15.17 13.91
N ASN A 133 8.69 -15.74 14.56
CA ASN A 133 7.35 -15.80 13.98
C ASN A 133 6.76 -14.41 13.74
N ILE A 134 6.92 -13.49 14.68
CA ILE A 134 6.46 -12.10 14.53
C ILE A 134 7.22 -11.44 13.38
N SER A 135 8.53 -11.66 13.24
CA SER A 135 9.31 -11.13 12.12
C SER A 135 8.82 -11.64 10.76
N ASP A 136 8.55 -12.95 10.65
CA ASP A 136 8.07 -13.56 9.41
C ASP A 136 6.66 -13.07 9.06
N VAL A 137 5.79 -12.90 10.06
CA VAL A 137 4.43 -12.34 9.89
C VAL A 137 4.46 -10.89 9.45
N LEU A 138 5.33 -10.08 10.06
CA LEU A 138 5.51 -8.68 9.68
C LEU A 138 5.97 -8.54 8.22
N SER A 139 6.74 -9.50 7.70
CA SER A 139 7.18 -9.50 6.29
C SER A 139 6.04 -9.70 5.28
N VAL A 140 4.94 -10.33 5.70
CA VAL A 140 3.77 -10.65 4.88
C VAL A 140 2.66 -9.62 5.05
N LEU A 141 2.40 -9.18 6.27
CA LEU A 141 1.33 -8.22 6.56
C LEU A 141 1.59 -6.86 5.92
N ASP A 142 2.86 -6.48 5.84
CA ASP A 142 3.28 -5.19 5.37
C ASP A 142 4.51 -5.37 4.49
N PRO A 143 4.47 -5.00 3.18
CA PRO A 143 5.65 -5.10 2.34
C PRO A 143 6.77 -4.33 3.04
N THR A 144 7.76 -5.09 3.50
CA THR A 144 8.79 -4.78 4.49
C THR A 144 8.98 -3.28 4.68
N ILE A 145 8.98 -2.76 5.92
CA ILE A 145 9.34 -1.36 6.27
C ILE A 145 10.46 -0.77 5.37
N THR A 146 11.41 -1.61 4.96
CA THR A 146 12.46 -1.34 3.98
C THR A 146 11.97 -0.80 2.62
N LYS A 147 10.88 -1.31 2.04
CA LYS A 147 10.28 -0.80 0.81
C LYS A 147 9.73 0.62 1.01
N ARG A 148 8.99 0.86 2.08
CA ARG A 148 8.47 2.20 2.39
C ARG A 148 9.57 3.19 2.71
N LEU A 149 10.64 2.73 3.38
CA LEU A 149 11.84 3.53 3.63
C LEU A 149 12.63 3.84 2.36
N LYS A 150 12.64 2.97 1.35
CA LYS A 150 13.27 3.31 0.05
C LYS A 150 12.57 4.49 -0.62
N ASP A 151 11.25 4.48 -0.58
CA ASP A 151 10.39 5.48 -1.21
C ASP A 151 10.11 6.71 -0.32
N CYS A 152 10.67 6.80 0.90
CA CYS A 152 10.42 7.92 1.80
C CYS A 152 11.09 9.21 1.31
N GLU A 153 10.56 10.38 1.69
CA GLU A 153 11.18 11.67 1.36
C GLU A 153 12.32 11.99 2.33
N ALA A 154 12.10 11.69 3.61
CA ALA A 154 13.04 11.93 4.70
C ALA A 154 12.74 10.98 5.86
N PHE A 155 13.74 10.71 6.69
CA PHE A 155 13.54 9.97 7.93
C PHE A 155 14.44 10.45 9.06
N SER A 156 14.04 10.10 10.27
CA SER A 156 14.79 10.26 11.51
C SER A 156 14.88 8.92 12.23
N LEU A 157 15.96 8.70 12.96
CA LEU A 157 16.14 7.53 13.81
C LEU A 157 15.91 7.91 15.27
N ALA A 158 15.30 7.02 16.04
CA ALA A 158 15.35 7.07 17.50
C ALA A 158 15.96 5.76 17.99
N VAL A 159 17.06 5.87 18.72
CA VAL A 159 17.82 4.72 19.22
C VAL A 159 17.74 4.74 20.74
N ASP A 160 17.28 3.63 21.29
CA ASP A 160 17.09 3.44 22.73
C ASP A 160 17.84 2.18 23.17
N GLU A 161 18.64 2.30 24.22
CA GLU A 161 19.32 1.16 24.85
C GLU A 161 18.54 0.77 26.10
N SER A 162 18.16 -0.49 26.22
CA SER A 162 17.56 -1.04 27.44
C SER A 162 18.30 -2.29 27.91
N THR A 163 18.19 -2.59 29.20
CA THR A 163 18.74 -3.80 29.80
C THR A 163 17.62 -4.82 30.00
N ASP A 164 17.79 -6.01 29.42
CA ASP A 164 16.85 -7.12 29.60
C ASP A 164 16.94 -7.71 31.02
N ILE A 165 15.91 -8.43 31.45
CA ILE A 165 15.78 -9.11 32.76
C ILE A 165 16.93 -10.11 33.02
N GLN A 166 17.64 -10.53 31.97
CA GLN A 166 18.81 -11.39 32.02
C GLN A 166 20.16 -10.64 31.97
N ASP A 167 20.18 -9.33 32.25
CA ASP A 167 21.38 -8.45 32.18
C ASP A 167 22.05 -8.40 30.79
N LYS A 168 21.28 -8.67 29.72
CA LYS A 168 21.76 -8.52 28.34
C LYS A 168 21.31 -7.18 27.77
N PRO A 169 22.22 -6.29 27.34
CA PRO A 169 21.84 -5.03 26.73
C PRO A 169 21.22 -5.26 25.35
N GLN A 170 20.08 -4.62 25.11
CA GLN A 170 19.37 -4.62 23.82
C GLN A 170 19.17 -3.19 23.34
N MET A 171 19.29 -2.99 22.04
CA MET A 171 19.10 -1.71 21.39
C MET A 171 17.87 -1.76 20.48
N ALA A 172 16.88 -0.94 20.79
CA ALA A 172 15.73 -0.71 19.94
C ALA A 172 16.04 0.42 18.96
N VAL A 173 15.83 0.16 17.67
CA VAL A 173 16.00 1.17 16.61
C VAL A 173 14.63 1.47 16.03
N PHE A 174 14.12 2.66 16.30
CA PHE A 174 12.91 3.19 15.70
C PHE A 174 13.25 4.08 14.52
N VAL A 175 12.39 4.04 13.51
CA VAL A 175 12.47 4.92 12.35
C VAL A 175 11.17 5.68 12.20
N ARG A 176 11.27 7.00 12.15
CA ARG A 176 10.17 7.90 11.84
C ARG A 176 10.43 8.50 10.47
N TYR A 177 9.53 8.27 9.51
CA TYR A 177 9.72 8.67 8.12
C TYR A 177 8.47 9.32 7.54
N VAL A 178 8.68 10.10 6.49
CA VAL A 178 7.62 10.78 5.74
C VAL A 178 7.44 10.08 4.40
N THR A 179 6.22 9.61 4.14
CA THR A 179 5.84 9.02 2.85
C THR A 179 5.45 10.12 1.84
N SER A 180 5.38 9.79 0.55
CA SER A 180 5.10 10.76 -0.52
C SER A 180 3.72 11.44 -0.43
N ASP A 181 2.79 10.86 0.33
CA ASP A 181 1.49 11.43 0.70
C ASP A 181 1.57 12.35 1.94
N VAL A 182 2.78 12.70 2.39
CA VAL A 182 3.06 13.59 3.52
C VAL A 182 2.51 13.04 4.84
N ILE A 183 2.42 11.72 4.96
CA ILE A 183 2.06 11.04 6.20
C ILE A 183 3.33 10.71 6.97
N VAL A 184 3.37 11.11 8.24
CA VAL A 184 4.44 10.72 9.16
C VAL A 184 4.09 9.37 9.75
N LYS A 185 5.00 8.40 9.62
CA LYS A 185 4.89 7.08 10.23
C LYS A 185 6.09 6.84 11.14
N GLU A 186 5.87 6.11 12.22
CA GLU A 186 6.89 5.68 13.15
C GLU A 186 6.74 4.19 13.40
N GLU A 187 7.83 3.46 13.21
CA GLU A 187 7.83 2.00 13.28
C GLU A 187 9.16 1.52 13.87
N LEU A 188 9.13 0.36 14.54
CA LEU A 188 10.32 -0.33 15.02
C LEU A 188 11.04 -0.96 13.81
N LEU A 189 12.30 -0.58 13.59
CA LEU A 189 13.13 -1.09 12.50
C LEU A 189 13.78 -2.42 12.85
N ASP A 190 14.44 -2.49 14.00
CA ASP A 190 15.07 -3.71 14.50
C ASP A 190 15.23 -3.63 16.03
N LEU A 191 15.31 -4.80 16.66
CA LEU A 191 15.66 -4.95 18.07
C LEU A 191 16.94 -5.79 18.13
N VAL A 192 18.05 -5.12 18.43
CA VAL A 192 19.40 -5.68 18.27
C VAL A 192 19.98 -6.03 19.63
N GLU A 193 20.37 -7.28 19.82
CA GLU A 193 21.13 -7.71 20.99
C GLU A 193 22.58 -7.22 20.91
N LEU A 194 23.05 -6.56 21.96
CA LEU A 194 24.43 -6.13 22.11
C LEU A 194 25.21 -7.24 22.84
N LYS A 195 26.27 -7.76 22.22
CA LYS A 195 26.90 -9.01 22.66
C LYS A 195 27.80 -8.89 23.90
N ASP A 196 28.45 -7.74 24.09
CA ASP A 196 29.55 -7.64 25.06
C ASP A 196 29.56 -6.34 25.85
N THR A 197 29.35 -5.17 25.21
CA THR A 197 29.37 -3.87 25.93
C THR A 197 28.39 -2.85 25.35
N THR A 198 28.06 -1.85 26.16
CA THR A 198 27.18 -0.72 25.84
C THR A 198 27.97 0.50 25.36
N ARG A 199 29.18 0.30 24.82
CA ARG A 199 30.00 1.40 24.30
C ARG A 199 29.43 1.93 22.99
N GLY A 200 29.55 3.23 22.76
CA GLY A 200 29.05 3.88 21.53
C GLY A 200 29.57 3.26 20.22
N VAL A 201 30.76 2.63 20.24
CA VAL A 201 31.34 1.94 19.09
C VAL A 201 30.55 0.66 18.74
N ASP A 202 30.19 -0.12 19.75
CA ASP A 202 29.43 -1.37 19.58
C ASP A 202 27.98 -1.07 19.17
N ILE A 203 27.40 -0.03 19.77
CA ILE A 203 26.08 0.52 19.42
C ILE A 203 26.07 0.97 17.95
N LYS A 204 27.11 1.70 17.50
CA LYS A 204 27.23 2.11 16.09
C LYS A 204 27.34 0.91 15.16
N GLU A 205 28.16 -0.09 15.49
CA GLU A 205 28.30 -1.28 14.66
C GLU A 205 26.98 -2.05 14.53
N ALA A 206 26.25 -2.21 15.65
CA ALA A 206 24.93 -2.80 15.69
C ALA A 206 23.93 -2.01 14.82
N LEU A 207 23.95 -0.68 14.91
CA LEU A 207 23.08 0.20 14.12
C LEU A 207 23.40 0.11 12.63
N ASP A 208 24.68 0.13 12.27
CA ASP A 208 25.13 0.00 10.87
C ASP A 208 24.67 -1.32 10.26
N LYS A 209 24.73 -2.42 11.01
CA LYS A 209 24.22 -3.74 10.58
C LYS A 209 22.70 -3.72 10.40
N ALA A 210 21.95 -3.13 11.33
CA ALA A 210 20.49 -3.02 11.24
C ALA A 210 20.07 -2.21 10.01
N LEU A 211 20.71 -1.05 9.78
CA LEU A 211 20.44 -0.19 8.61
C LEU A 211 20.80 -0.87 7.29
N LEU A 212 21.90 -1.62 7.25
CA LEU A 212 22.31 -2.39 6.07
C LEU A 212 21.31 -3.51 5.75
N LYS A 213 20.93 -4.30 6.75
CA LYS A 213 19.93 -5.38 6.64
C LYS A 213 18.61 -4.83 6.09
N ALA A 214 18.20 -3.66 6.59
CA ALA A 214 17.00 -2.97 6.14
C ALA A 214 17.15 -2.17 4.83
N HIS A 215 18.34 -2.11 4.22
CA HIS A 215 18.60 -1.33 3.01
C HIS A 215 18.12 0.14 3.10
N VAL A 216 18.32 0.76 4.26
CA VAL A 216 17.84 2.13 4.53
C VAL A 216 18.67 3.14 3.73
N PRO A 217 18.04 4.09 3.01
CA PRO A 217 18.76 5.12 2.25
C PRO A 217 19.32 6.20 3.18
N ILE A 218 20.50 5.96 3.77
CA ILE A 218 21.14 6.84 4.80
C ILE A 218 21.26 8.31 4.35
N ASN A 219 21.35 8.57 3.05
CA ASN A 219 21.38 9.92 2.48
C ASN A 219 20.11 10.75 2.75
N LYS A 220 19.00 10.13 3.15
CA LYS A 220 17.74 10.79 3.51
C LYS A 220 17.58 11.02 5.03
N LEU A 221 18.62 10.76 5.81
CA LEU A 221 18.61 10.94 7.27
C LEU A 221 18.60 12.44 7.62
N VAL A 222 17.66 12.85 8.48
CA VAL A 222 17.50 14.23 8.93
C VAL A 222 17.90 14.42 10.40
N SER A 223 17.56 13.47 11.26
CA SER A 223 17.87 13.55 12.68
C SER A 223 18.06 12.18 13.33
N VAL A 224 18.80 12.17 14.42
CA VAL A 224 19.00 10.99 15.28
C VAL A 224 18.67 11.41 16.71
N ALA A 225 17.68 10.75 17.29
CA ALA A 225 17.33 10.87 18.69
C ALA A 225 18.00 9.75 19.48
N ALA A 226 18.69 10.11 20.55
CA ALA A 226 19.32 9.16 21.46
C ALA A 226 19.22 9.70 22.90
N ASP A 227 19.33 8.82 23.89
CA ASP A 227 19.38 9.23 25.29
C ASP A 227 20.64 10.07 25.60
N GLY A 228 20.66 10.62 26.81
CA GLY A 228 21.77 11.43 27.31
C GLY A 228 22.96 10.64 27.85
N ALA A 229 22.94 9.31 27.79
CA ALA A 229 24.01 8.48 28.33
C ALA A 229 25.32 8.75 27.59
N SER A 230 26.44 8.58 28.29
CA SER A 230 27.78 8.87 27.74
C SER A 230 28.08 8.05 26.48
N ALA A 231 27.55 6.84 26.40
CA ALA A 231 27.67 5.95 25.24
C ALA A 231 26.86 6.40 24.02
N MET A 232 25.82 7.22 24.22
CA MET A 232 24.91 7.67 23.17
C MET A 232 25.23 9.09 22.74
N ALA A 233 25.21 10.04 23.67
CA ALA A 233 25.40 11.47 23.41
C ALA A 233 26.87 11.95 23.48
N GLY A 234 27.81 11.07 23.85
CA GLY A 234 29.22 11.42 23.99
C GLY A 234 29.83 12.04 22.71
N LYS A 235 30.47 13.21 22.84
CA LYS A 235 30.98 14.01 21.72
C LYS A 235 31.98 13.28 20.82
N HIS A 236 32.82 12.42 21.38
CA HIS A 236 33.91 11.74 20.66
C HIS A 236 33.74 10.22 20.61
N LEU A 237 33.16 9.62 21.65
CA LEU A 237 33.05 8.17 21.81
C LEU A 237 31.61 7.69 21.92
N GLY A 238 30.63 8.61 21.96
CA GLY A 238 29.22 8.25 21.95
C GLY A 238 28.71 8.07 20.53
N LEU A 239 27.58 7.35 20.38
CA LEU A 239 26.94 7.09 19.10
C LEU A 239 26.83 8.36 18.23
N ILE A 240 26.28 9.45 18.77
CA ILE A 240 26.09 10.71 18.03
C ILE A 240 27.43 11.29 17.56
N GLY A 241 28.46 11.27 18.40
CA GLY A 241 29.80 11.73 18.04
C GLY A 241 30.42 10.90 16.93
N LEU A 242 30.28 9.57 17.03
CA LEU A 242 30.81 8.64 16.04
C LEU A 242 30.09 8.75 14.69
N LEU A 243 28.76 8.87 14.69
CA LEU A 243 27.96 9.09 13.48
C LEU A 243 28.34 10.40 12.78
N LYS A 244 28.56 11.48 13.54
CA LYS A 244 29.02 12.77 12.97
C LYS A 244 30.42 12.72 12.38
N SER A 245 31.29 11.86 12.89
CA SER A 245 32.66 11.69 12.38
C SER A 245 32.75 10.79 11.16
N ASP A 246 31.70 10.01 10.88
CA ASP A 246 31.67 9.03 9.80
C ASP A 246 31.16 9.68 8.50
N PRO A 247 31.96 9.70 7.41
CA PRO A 247 31.58 10.31 6.14
C PRO A 247 30.40 9.63 5.45
N LYS A 248 29.99 8.43 5.90
CA LYS A 248 28.82 7.70 5.40
C LYS A 248 27.51 8.43 5.72
N TYR A 249 27.46 9.17 6.81
CA TYR A 249 26.24 9.82 7.30
C TYR A 249 26.18 11.28 6.81
N PRO A 250 25.01 11.75 6.33
CA PRO A 250 24.84 13.16 6.00
C PRO A 250 24.88 14.01 7.28
N GLU A 251 24.95 15.33 7.11
CA GLU A 251 24.73 16.24 8.23
C GLU A 251 23.30 16.05 8.78
N PHE A 252 23.18 15.72 10.07
CA PHE A 252 21.92 15.47 10.74
C PHE A 252 21.82 16.24 12.06
N ILE A 253 20.59 16.48 12.51
CA ILE A 253 20.31 17.17 13.78
C ILE A 253 20.27 16.13 14.90
N PRO A 254 21.17 16.19 15.91
CA PRO A 254 21.05 15.34 17.08
C PRO A 254 19.92 15.82 17.98
N ILE A 255 19.05 14.91 18.40
CA ILE A 255 17.96 15.18 19.34
C ILE A 255 18.25 14.44 20.64
N HIS A 256 18.23 15.17 21.75
CA HIS A 256 18.34 14.54 23.07
C HIS A 256 16.98 13.99 23.48
N CYS A 257 16.84 12.67 23.60
CA CYS A 257 15.63 12.03 24.09
C CYS A 257 15.49 12.30 25.60
N GLN A 258 14.35 12.85 26.03
CA GLN A 258 14.10 13.15 27.46
C GLN A 258 13.31 12.04 28.19
N MET A 259 13.02 10.92 27.54
CA MET A 259 12.20 9.85 28.13
C MET A 259 12.82 9.24 29.40
N GLN A 260 14.15 9.12 29.48
CA GLN A 260 14.85 8.61 30.68
C GLN A 260 14.56 9.41 31.96
N LYS A 261 14.29 10.72 31.86
CA LYS A 261 14.05 11.55 33.06
C LYS A 261 12.73 11.22 33.77
N ILE A 262 11.76 10.64 33.08
CA ILE A 262 10.45 10.33 33.67
C ILE A 262 10.52 9.03 34.47
N THR A 263 11.25 8.03 33.98
CA THR A 263 11.44 6.74 34.66
C THR A 263 12.28 6.88 35.92
N ASP A 264 13.42 7.59 35.85
CA ASP A 264 14.30 7.77 37.01
C ASP A 264 13.63 8.59 38.14
N SER A 265 12.73 9.51 37.78
CA SER A 265 11.96 10.33 38.75
C SER A 265 10.81 9.56 39.42
N LEU A 266 10.37 8.44 38.84
CA LEU A 266 9.35 7.57 39.42
C LEU A 266 9.93 6.47 40.29
N GLU A 267 11.22 6.12 40.13
CA GLU A 267 11.93 5.17 41.00
C GLU A 267 12.54 5.82 42.25
N THR A 268 12.52 7.15 42.36
CA THR A 268 12.98 7.90 43.55
C THR A 268 11.86 8.35 44.51
N LEU A 269 10.64 7.82 44.36
CA LEU A 269 9.51 7.98 45.28
C LEU A 269 9.10 6.63 45.89
#